data_AF-A0A6V8K2Z7-F1
#
_entry.id   AF-A0A6V8K2Z7-F1
#
_cell.length_a   1.000
_cell.length_b   1.000
_cell.length_c   1.000
_cell.angle_alpha   90.00
_cell.angle_beta   90.00
_cell.angle_gamma   90.00
#
_symmetry.space_group_name_H-M   'P 1'
#
loop_
_entity.id
_entity.type
_entity.pdbx_description
1 polymer ?
#
loop_
_entity_poly.entity_id
_entity_poly.type
_entity_poly.pdbx_seq_one_letter_code
_entity_poly.pdbx_strand_id
1 'polypeptide(L)'
;MVYNAALIRPDAVGDLPARAHLDAWAVNVVGAITAAARVLPGMAARGAGTFIVTGGMPEPKPGYVSLSLGKAGVRSLVDLLDRQYAAAGVHVATVTVTGAVAPGTAFDPDEIAAHYWRLHTQRPEAWEREITH
;
A
#
# COMPACT_ATOMS: atom_id res chain seq x y z
N MET A 1 -0.48 -6.81 9.59
CA MET A 1 -1.67 -6.62 8.73
C MET A 1 -1.19 -6.30 7.33
N VAL A 2 -1.77 -6.89 6.30
CA VAL A 2 -1.52 -6.51 4.90
C VAL A 2 -2.78 -5.89 4.31
N TYR A 3 -2.68 -4.67 3.81
CA TYR A 3 -3.72 -4.01 3.04
C TYR A 3 -3.43 -4.18 1.54
N ASN A 4 -4.14 -5.10 0.89
CA ASN A 4 -3.99 -5.44 -0.53
C ASN A 4 -5.25 -5.12 -1.36
N ALA A 5 -6.18 -4.33 -0.82
CA ALA A 5 -7.37 -3.95 -1.57
C ALA A 5 -7.04 -2.85 -2.59
N ALA A 6 -7.48 -3.04 -3.83
CA ALA A 6 -7.39 -2.02 -4.87
C ALA A 6 -8.60 -2.13 -5.80
N LEU A 7 -9.09 -0.98 -6.26
CA LEU A 7 -9.99 -0.89 -7.40
C LEU A 7 -9.16 -0.53 -8.63
N ILE A 8 -8.96 -1.52 -9.49
CA ILE A 8 -8.17 -1.42 -10.72
C ILE A 8 -9.12 -1.29 -11.90
N ARG A 9 -9.05 -0.18 -12.62
CA ARG A 9 -9.79 0.02 -13.86
C ARG A 9 -9.02 0.95 -14.80
N PRO A 10 -9.09 0.74 -16.13
CA PRO A 10 -8.66 1.73 -17.09
C PRO A 10 -9.56 2.96 -17.03
N ASP A 11 -8.97 4.16 -17.04
CA ASP A 11 -9.68 5.44 -17.13
C ASP A 11 -8.73 6.60 -17.49
N ALA A 12 -9.24 7.57 -18.22
CA ALA A 12 -8.60 8.85 -18.53
C ALA A 12 -9.32 10.04 -17.89
N VAL A 13 -8.71 11.23 -17.99
CA VAL A 13 -9.32 12.48 -17.52
C VAL A 13 -10.59 12.77 -18.32
N GLY A 14 -11.74 12.84 -17.63
CA GLY A 14 -13.05 13.10 -18.24
C GLY A 14 -13.92 11.85 -18.44
N ASP A 15 -13.37 10.64 -18.31
CA ASP A 15 -14.13 9.39 -18.52
C ASP A 15 -15.11 9.09 -17.38
N LEU A 16 -14.76 9.51 -16.16
CA LEU A 16 -15.46 9.10 -14.95
C LEU A 16 -16.22 10.26 -14.30
N PRO A 17 -17.46 10.01 -13.81
CA PRO A 17 -18.12 10.98 -12.95
C PRO A 17 -17.40 11.08 -11.60
N ALA A 18 -17.56 12.21 -10.91
CA ALA A 18 -16.95 12.47 -9.60
C ALA A 18 -17.20 11.32 -8.59
N ARG A 19 -18.41 10.74 -8.58
CA ARG A 19 -18.73 9.60 -7.71
C ARG A 19 -17.83 8.39 -7.96
N ALA A 20 -17.54 8.05 -9.21
CA ALA A 20 -16.66 6.93 -9.52
C ALA A 20 -15.22 7.19 -9.07
N HIS A 21 -14.73 8.43 -9.16
CA HIS A 21 -13.44 8.81 -8.56
C HIS A 21 -13.43 8.64 -7.04
N LEU A 22 -14.50 9.04 -6.36
CA LEU A 22 -14.66 8.84 -4.91
C LEU A 22 -14.69 7.35 -4.55
N ASP A 23 -15.39 6.51 -5.31
CA ASP A 23 -15.44 5.06 -5.06
C ASP A 23 -14.04 4.41 -5.21
N ALA A 24 -13.26 4.81 -6.22
CA ALA A 24 -11.87 4.34 -6.35
C ALA A 24 -10.98 4.82 -5.18
N TRP A 25 -11.11 6.09 -4.79
CA TRP A 25 -10.36 6.64 -3.65
C TRP A 25 -10.74 5.95 -2.34
N ALA A 26 -12.02 5.61 -2.16
CA ALA A 26 -12.52 4.92 -1.00
C ALA A 26 -11.82 3.57 -0.79
N VAL A 27 -11.61 2.80 -1.87
CA VAL A 27 -10.89 1.52 -1.81
C VAL A 27 -9.37 1.73 -1.78
N ASN A 28 -8.82 2.55 -2.66
CA ASN A 28 -7.38 2.62 -2.86
C ASN A 28 -6.64 3.34 -1.72
N VAL A 29 -7.31 4.23 -0.98
CA VAL A 29 -6.70 5.04 0.08
C VAL A 29 -7.51 5.05 1.37
N VAL A 30 -8.81 5.37 1.32
CA VAL A 30 -9.61 5.54 2.54
C VAL A 30 -9.72 4.24 3.33
N GLY A 31 -9.85 3.10 2.66
CA GLY A 31 -9.86 1.80 3.33
C GLY A 31 -8.54 1.51 4.06
N ALA A 32 -7.40 1.92 3.49
CA ALA A 32 -6.09 1.74 4.12
C ALA A 32 -5.96 2.56 5.41
N ILE A 33 -6.31 3.87 5.37
CA ILE A 33 -6.27 4.72 6.57
C ILE A 33 -7.31 4.29 7.60
N THR A 34 -8.48 3.81 7.16
CA THR A 34 -9.52 3.28 8.05
C THR A 34 -9.02 2.05 8.79
N ALA A 35 -8.41 1.10 8.09
CA ALA A 35 -7.83 -0.09 8.70
C ALA A 35 -6.66 0.28 9.63
N ALA A 36 -5.80 1.21 9.20
CA ALA A 36 -4.70 1.75 9.99
C ALA A 36 -5.18 2.32 11.33
N ALA A 37 -6.17 3.21 11.32
CA ALA A 37 -6.73 3.82 12.52
C ALA A 37 -7.28 2.80 13.53
N ARG A 38 -7.68 1.60 13.08
CA ARG A 38 -8.16 0.52 13.95
C ARG A 38 -7.06 -0.35 14.54
N VAL A 39 -5.95 -0.56 13.83
CA VAL A 39 -4.93 -1.54 14.23
C VAL A 39 -3.64 -0.92 14.78
N LEU A 40 -3.22 0.23 14.25
CA LEU A 40 -1.95 0.86 14.60
C LEU A 40 -1.88 1.31 16.07
N PRO A 41 -2.92 1.91 16.67
CA PRO A 41 -2.89 2.25 18.09
C PRO A 41 -2.65 1.03 19.00
N GLY A 42 -3.25 -0.12 18.67
CA GLY A 42 -3.05 -1.35 19.41
C GLY A 42 -1.66 -1.97 19.20
N MET A 43 -1.08 -1.85 18.00
CA MET A 43 0.30 -2.24 17.75
C MET A 43 1.29 -1.38 18.54
N ALA A 44 1.08 -0.06 18.52
CA ALA A 44 1.90 0.91 19.24
C ALA A 44 1.85 0.70 20.75
N ALA A 45 0.66 0.45 21.32
CA ALA A 45 0.51 0.15 22.74
C ALA A 45 1.25 -1.12 23.18
N ARG A 46 1.44 -2.09 22.26
CA ARG A 46 2.24 -3.30 22.51
C ARG A 46 3.73 -3.10 22.22
N GLY A 47 4.13 -1.97 21.64
CA GLY A 47 5.50 -1.74 21.17
C GLY A 47 5.91 -2.61 19.98
N ALA A 48 4.95 -3.24 19.29
CA ALA A 48 5.22 -4.21 18.23
C ALA A 48 4.06 -4.36 17.25
N GLY A 49 4.39 -4.35 15.96
CA GLY A 49 3.50 -4.74 14.88
C GLY A 49 4.04 -4.36 13.50
N THR A 50 3.40 -4.90 12.47
CA THR A 50 3.72 -4.56 11.08
C THR A 50 2.43 -4.25 10.33
N PHE A 51 2.43 -3.13 9.60
CA PHE A 51 1.36 -2.69 8.71
C PHE A 51 1.93 -2.54 7.30
N ILE A 52 1.56 -3.44 6.40
CA ILE A 52 2.08 -3.43 5.03
C ILE A 52 0.97 -3.07 4.07
N VAL A 53 1.26 -2.17 3.13
CA VAL A 53 0.36 -1.82 2.03
C VAL A 53 0.90 -2.38 0.73
N THR A 54 0.00 -2.88 -0.13
CA THR A 54 0.38 -3.20 -1.51
C THR A 54 0.27 -1.95 -2.36
N GLY A 55 1.43 -1.38 -2.67
CA GLY A 55 1.59 -0.22 -3.52
C GLY A 55 1.46 -0.57 -4.99
N GLY A 56 2.23 0.11 -5.82
CA GLY A 56 2.25 -0.05 -7.27
C GLY A 56 2.26 1.30 -7.97
N MET A 57 2.40 1.27 -9.30
CA MET A 57 2.55 2.48 -10.13
C MET A 57 3.57 3.48 -9.53
N PRO A 58 4.87 3.12 -9.52
CA PRO A 58 5.93 4.04 -9.09
C PRO A 58 5.79 5.39 -9.83
N GLU A 59 5.53 5.30 -11.13
CA GLU A 59 5.12 6.39 -12.01
C GLU A 59 3.63 6.28 -12.40
N PRO A 60 2.91 7.40 -12.49
CA PRO A 60 1.51 7.41 -12.92
C PRO A 60 1.37 6.98 -14.39
N LYS A 61 0.26 6.30 -14.70
CA LYS A 61 -0.05 5.83 -16.06
C LYS A 61 -1.28 6.56 -16.60
N PRO A 62 -1.19 7.23 -17.78
CA PRO A 62 -2.30 8.01 -18.35
C PRO A 62 -3.59 7.22 -18.59
N GLY A 63 -3.51 5.90 -18.83
CA GLY A 63 -4.68 5.03 -19.01
C GLY A 63 -5.30 4.50 -17.72
N TYR A 64 -4.80 4.92 -16.56
CA TYR A 64 -5.24 4.49 -15.23
C TYR A 64 -5.24 5.68 -14.26
N VAL A 65 -5.94 6.76 -14.59
CA VAL A 65 -5.91 8.01 -13.82
C VAL A 65 -6.35 7.80 -12.37
N SER A 66 -7.52 7.20 -12.15
CA SER A 66 -8.06 7.01 -10.79
C SER A 66 -7.20 6.09 -9.93
N LEU A 67 -6.59 5.06 -10.53
CA LEU A 67 -5.66 4.18 -9.82
C LEU A 67 -4.32 4.88 -9.57
N SER A 68 -3.81 5.69 -10.50
CA SER A 68 -2.53 6.42 -10.35
C SER A 68 -2.61 7.39 -9.17
N LEU A 69 -3.70 8.15 -9.08
CA LEU A 69 -3.98 9.01 -7.94
C LEU A 69 -4.10 8.20 -6.64
N GLY A 70 -4.80 7.07 -6.67
CA GLY A 70 -4.93 6.18 -5.52
C GLY A 70 -3.59 5.64 -5.01
N LYS A 71 -2.71 5.20 -5.92
CA LYS A 71 -1.38 4.68 -5.55
C LYS A 71 -0.43 5.77 -5.04
N ALA A 72 -0.48 6.97 -5.60
CA ALA A 72 0.21 8.12 -5.03
C ALA A 72 -0.31 8.46 -3.61
N GLY A 73 -1.64 8.51 -3.44
CA GLY A 73 -2.27 8.78 -2.15
C GLY A 73 -1.92 7.75 -1.07
N VAL A 74 -1.91 6.46 -1.40
CA VAL A 74 -1.55 5.42 -0.43
C VAL A 74 -0.06 5.41 -0.10
N ARG A 75 0.82 5.79 -1.04
CA ARG A 75 2.26 5.99 -0.78
C ARG A 75 2.49 7.13 0.22
N SER A 76 1.79 8.25 0.04
CA SER A 76 1.82 9.35 1.01
C SER A 76 1.28 8.93 2.38
N LEU A 77 0.21 8.13 2.42
CA LEU A 77 -0.34 7.60 3.67
C LEU A 77 0.68 6.73 4.42
N VAL A 78 1.38 5.82 3.72
CA VAL A 78 2.41 4.97 4.34
C VAL A 78 3.52 5.82 4.97
N ASP A 79 4.01 6.86 4.29
CA ASP A 79 5.02 7.77 4.84
C ASP A 79 4.54 8.50 6.10
N LEU A 80 3.29 8.98 6.11
CA LEU A 80 2.71 9.64 7.28
C LEU A 80 2.57 8.68 8.48
N LEU A 81 2.09 7.46 8.23
CA LEU A 81 1.90 6.46 9.27
C LEU A 81 3.23 5.96 9.84
N ASP A 82 4.24 5.75 8.99
CA ASP A 82 5.59 5.40 9.43
C ASP A 82 6.16 6.47 10.37
N ARG A 83 6.12 7.74 9.95
CA ARG A 83 6.57 8.87 10.82
C ARG A 83 5.82 8.94 12.14
N GLN A 84 4.55 8.59 12.16
CA GLN A 84 3.72 8.64 13.36
C GLN A 84 3.99 7.47 14.32
N TYR A 85 4.24 6.27 13.81
CA TYR A 85 4.20 5.04 14.61
C TYR A 85 5.54 4.28 14.70
N ALA A 86 6.55 4.62 13.90
CA ALA A 86 7.85 3.94 13.93
C ALA A 86 8.52 4.01 15.31
N ALA A 87 8.52 5.18 15.94
CA ALA A 87 9.07 5.38 17.29
C ALA A 87 8.34 4.57 18.38
N ALA A 88 7.10 4.14 18.11
CA ALA A 88 6.31 3.28 18.99
C ALA A 88 6.46 1.78 18.66
N GLY A 89 7.46 1.40 17.87
CA GLY A 89 7.75 0.01 17.55
C GLY A 89 6.83 -0.61 16.50
N VAL A 90 6.20 0.19 15.64
CA VAL A 90 5.38 -0.33 14.53
C VAL A 90 6.06 -0.10 13.19
N HIS A 91 6.29 -1.18 12.46
CA HIS A 91 6.84 -1.12 11.10
C HIS A 91 5.72 -0.85 10.10
N VAL A 92 5.77 0.29 9.41
CA VAL A 92 4.81 0.63 8.36
C VAL A 92 5.54 0.68 7.02
N ALA A 93 5.13 -0.15 6.07
CA ALA A 93 5.87 -0.33 4.82
C ALA A 93 4.96 -0.59 3.61
N THR A 94 5.53 -0.50 2.41
CA THR A 94 4.87 -0.82 1.15
C THR A 94 5.66 -1.82 0.33
N VAL A 95 4.96 -2.74 -0.34
CA VAL A 95 5.49 -3.49 -1.49
C VAL A 95 4.90 -2.89 -2.76
N THR A 96 5.72 -2.21 -3.54
CA THR A 96 5.32 -1.52 -4.77
C THR A 96 5.47 -2.46 -5.96
N VAL A 97 4.36 -3.03 -6.41
CA VAL A 97 4.30 -3.95 -7.56
C VAL A 97 4.21 -3.14 -8.85
N THR A 98 5.21 -3.29 -9.72
CA THR A 98 5.39 -2.45 -10.92
C THR A 98 4.72 -3.00 -12.18
N GLY A 99 4.33 -4.28 -12.16
CA GLY A 99 3.70 -4.99 -13.27
C GLY A 99 2.40 -5.70 -12.92
N ALA A 100 1.89 -6.44 -13.90
CA ALA A 100 0.65 -7.21 -13.75
C ALA A 100 0.94 -8.53 -13.03
N VAL A 101 0.24 -8.77 -11.93
CA VAL A 101 0.40 -9.98 -11.11
C VAL A 101 -0.14 -11.19 -11.86
N ALA A 102 0.71 -12.20 -12.06
CA ALA A 102 0.35 -13.45 -12.73
C ALA A 102 1.30 -14.60 -12.32
N PRO A 103 0.78 -15.80 -12.02
CA PRO A 103 1.60 -16.97 -11.71
C PRO A 103 2.58 -17.33 -12.84
N GLY A 104 3.79 -17.74 -12.47
CA GLY A 104 4.88 -18.12 -13.37
C GLY A 104 5.54 -16.96 -14.12
N THR A 105 5.27 -15.70 -13.72
CA THR A 105 5.86 -14.51 -14.35
C THR A 105 6.83 -13.81 -13.40
N ALA A 106 7.46 -12.72 -13.86
CA ALA A 106 8.26 -11.86 -13.00
C ALA A 106 7.46 -11.21 -11.85
N PHE A 107 6.13 -11.23 -11.92
CA PHE A 107 5.21 -10.71 -10.90
C PHE A 107 4.36 -11.84 -10.32
N ASP A 108 5.00 -12.98 -10.04
CA ASP A 108 4.35 -14.11 -9.40
C ASP A 108 3.84 -13.69 -8.00
N PRO A 109 2.57 -14.00 -7.65
CA PRO A 109 2.03 -13.66 -6.34
C PRO A 109 2.82 -14.25 -5.15
N ASP A 110 3.48 -15.40 -5.31
CA ASP A 110 4.30 -16.01 -4.26
C ASP A 110 5.59 -15.21 -4.02
N GLU A 111 6.19 -14.66 -5.09
CA GLU A 111 7.36 -13.77 -4.99
C GLU A 111 6.99 -12.44 -4.32
N ILE A 112 5.83 -11.87 -4.65
CA ILE A 112 5.29 -10.68 -3.97
C ILE A 112 5.01 -10.98 -2.49
N ALA A 113 4.43 -12.14 -2.19
CA ALA A 113 4.15 -12.56 -0.82
C ALA A 113 5.43 -12.73 0.02
N ALA A 114 6.52 -13.21 -0.58
CA ALA A 114 7.82 -13.30 0.06
C ALA A 114 8.34 -11.91 0.50
N HIS A 115 8.04 -10.84 -0.24
CA HIS A 115 8.37 -9.48 0.19
C HIS A 115 7.56 -9.01 1.41
N TYR A 116 6.27 -9.38 1.51
CA TYR A 116 5.51 -9.09 2.73
C TYR A 116 6.13 -9.78 3.95
N TRP A 117 6.51 -11.06 3.80
CA TRP A 117 7.15 -11.81 4.87
C TRP A 117 8.51 -11.22 5.24
N ARG A 118 9.31 -10.82 4.24
CA ARG A 118 10.60 -10.15 4.46
C ARG A 118 10.43 -8.90 5.31
N LEU A 119 9.52 -7.99 4.93
CA LEU A 119 9.26 -6.77 5.71
C LEU A 119 8.81 -7.12 7.12
N HIS A 120 7.86 -8.02 7.27
CA HIS A 120 7.33 -8.40 8.58
C HIS A 120 8.38 -8.97 9.55
N THR A 121 9.40 -9.65 9.02
CA THR A 121 10.45 -10.31 9.80
C THR A 121 11.71 -9.46 9.98
N GLN A 122 11.76 -8.26 9.39
CA GLN A 122 12.89 -7.35 9.59
C GLN A 122 13.01 -6.92 11.05
N ARG A 123 14.26 -6.89 11.52
CA ARG A 123 14.58 -6.26 12.79
C ARG A 123 14.44 -4.74 12.66
N PRO A 124 14.08 -4.02 13.74
CA PRO A 124 13.86 -2.57 13.70
C PRO A 124 15.00 -1.75 13.08
N GLU A 125 16.26 -2.17 13.26
CA GLU A 125 17.44 -1.47 12.74
C GLU A 125 17.59 -1.61 11.21
N ALA A 126 16.85 -2.53 10.61
CA ALA A 126 16.89 -2.84 9.18
C ALA A 126 15.54 -2.62 8.48
N TRP A 127 14.62 -1.89 9.11
CA TRP A 127 13.32 -1.61 8.52
C TRP A 127 13.45 -0.83 7.21
N GLU A 128 12.97 -1.46 6.14
CA GLU A 128 12.75 -0.80 4.87
C GLU A 128 11.30 -0.31 4.82
N ARG A 129 11.10 0.93 4.37
CA ARG A 129 9.75 1.47 4.18
C ARG A 129 9.14 1.04 2.85
N GLU A 130 9.95 0.75 1.85
CA GLU A 130 9.49 0.36 0.52
C GLU A 130 10.39 -0.72 -0.07
N ILE A 131 9.76 -1.73 -0.67
CA ILE A 131 10.36 -2.67 -1.60
C ILE A 131 9.67 -2.50 -2.93
N THR A 132 10.44 -2.33 -4.01
CA THR A 132 9.90 -2.38 -5.38
C THR A 132 10.05 -3.79 -5.93
N HIS A 133 8.97 -4.31 -6.49
CA HIS A 133 8.90 -5.61 -7.17
C HIS A 133 8.51 -5.39 -8.63
#